data_AF-A0A9P1HRV9-F1
#
_entry.id   AF-A0A9P1HRV9-F1
#
_cell.length_a   1.000
_cell.length_b   1.000
_cell.length_c   1.000
_cell.angle_alpha   90.00
_cell.angle_beta   90.00
_cell.angle_gamma   90.00
#
_symmetry.space_group_name_H-M   'P 1'
#
loop_
_entity.id
_entity.type
_entity.pdbx_description
1 polymer ?
#
loop_
_entity_poly.entity_id
_entity_poly.type
_entity_poly.pdbx_seq_one_letter_code
_entity_poly.pdbx_strand_id
1 'polypeptide(L)'
;MNLMELPNEILDMIITYLEPEEISNTCQVNKRLYHLVHKNSRIRRFPIKKLELLDVKEHVCIHIWTDVMRHGNKECATFCKTTHHSQLFHFIYLFKVHSLVIDGRSNKLRNALKSIPTWWLDSVKILNIKETQCDLDMLNFMRRLRNCPEVSIDPHYTINYISDVLLEMNSLKHLGLKNARTVLFDDNTLDVLVSLSNRSDTGLKSIEVSDAVTSITTNKLIEFLSTAKFAANCTMKFEGLDLEENELLKFLEEQGSLKASAADNYKFTLGDREITLSVGRKTDSSDSLSYNE
;
A
#
# COMPACT_ATOMS: atom_id res chain seq x y z
N MET A 1 -28.29 -0.34 -18.85
CA MET A 1 -28.09 -1.79 -19.02
C MET A 1 -27.67 -2.35 -17.67
N ASN A 2 -28.45 -3.29 -17.14
CA ASN A 2 -28.13 -3.93 -15.86
C ASN A 2 -27.02 -4.93 -16.17
N LEU A 3 -25.88 -4.92 -15.46
CA LEU A 3 -24.79 -5.88 -15.72
C LEU A 3 -25.17 -7.34 -15.39
N MET A 4 -26.35 -7.54 -14.78
CA MET A 4 -27.05 -8.83 -14.67
C MET A 4 -27.56 -9.37 -16.02
N GLU A 5 -27.49 -8.58 -17.10
CA GLU A 5 -27.88 -8.98 -18.47
C GLU A 5 -26.68 -9.38 -19.34
N LEU A 6 -25.44 -9.32 -18.82
CA LEU A 6 -24.33 -9.97 -19.52
C LEU A 6 -24.53 -11.49 -19.41
N PRO A 7 -24.51 -12.23 -20.53
CA PRO A 7 -24.60 -13.69 -20.49
C PRO A 7 -23.60 -14.24 -19.50
N ASN A 8 -24.01 -15.22 -18.68
CA ASN A 8 -23.11 -15.88 -17.73
C ASN A 8 -21.84 -16.38 -18.43
N GLU A 9 -21.91 -16.75 -19.71
CA GLU A 9 -20.77 -17.12 -20.56
C GLU A 9 -19.72 -16.02 -20.74
N ILE A 10 -20.10 -14.74 -20.74
CA ILE A 10 -19.15 -13.61 -20.83
C ILE A 10 -18.50 -13.37 -19.47
N LEU A 11 -19.26 -13.47 -18.40
CA LEU A 11 -18.73 -13.43 -17.04
C LEU A 11 -17.79 -14.62 -16.79
N ASP A 12 -18.18 -15.81 -17.23
CA ASP A 12 -17.40 -17.03 -17.14
C ASP A 12 -16.19 -16.95 -18.10
N MET A 13 -16.24 -16.35 -19.29
CA MET A 13 -15.04 -16.08 -20.11
C MET A 13 -14.09 -15.03 -19.50
N ILE A 14 -14.63 -14.03 -18.79
CA ILE A 14 -13.79 -13.04 -18.09
C ILE A 14 -13.15 -13.67 -16.85
N ILE A 15 -13.81 -14.65 -16.21
CA ILE A 15 -13.36 -15.31 -14.98
C ILE A 15 -12.52 -16.58 -15.27
N THR A 16 -12.78 -17.26 -16.37
CA THR A 16 -12.12 -18.52 -16.77
C THR A 16 -10.97 -18.21 -17.71
N TYR A 17 -9.76 -18.61 -17.30
CA TYR A 17 -8.51 -18.72 -18.07
C TYR A 17 -8.55 -18.15 -19.49
N LEU A 18 -7.99 -16.95 -19.68
CA LEU A 18 -7.72 -16.43 -21.03
C LEU A 18 -6.33 -16.86 -21.46
N GLU A 19 -6.26 -17.77 -22.43
CA GLU A 19 -4.99 -18.08 -23.10
C GLU A 19 -4.49 -16.86 -23.90
N PRO A 20 -3.18 -16.68 -24.10
CA PRO A 20 -2.60 -15.50 -24.75
C PRO A 20 -3.21 -15.12 -26.10
N GLU A 21 -3.67 -16.09 -26.89
CA GLU A 21 -4.31 -15.86 -28.20
C GLU A 21 -5.76 -15.35 -28.06
N GLU A 22 -6.46 -15.73 -26.99
CA GLU A 22 -7.81 -15.26 -26.67
C GLU A 22 -7.80 -13.83 -26.13
N ILE A 23 -6.68 -13.38 -25.54
CA ILE A 23 -6.52 -12.02 -24.99
C ILE A 23 -6.69 -10.93 -26.06
N SER A 24 -6.29 -11.17 -27.32
CA SER A 24 -6.50 -10.20 -28.40
C SER A 24 -7.99 -10.02 -28.72
N ASN A 25 -8.74 -11.11 -28.77
CA ASN A 25 -10.19 -11.11 -28.94
C ASN A 25 -10.89 -10.52 -27.72
N THR A 26 -10.48 -10.91 -26.50
CA THR A 26 -10.98 -10.35 -25.24
C THR A 26 -10.63 -8.87 -25.10
N CYS A 27 -9.51 -8.40 -25.63
CA CYS A 27 -9.16 -6.97 -25.64
C CYS A 27 -10.03 -6.19 -26.64
N GLN A 28 -10.36 -6.76 -27.81
CA GLN A 28 -11.32 -6.14 -28.73
C GLN A 28 -12.74 -6.14 -28.17
N VAL A 29 -13.17 -7.24 -27.52
CA VAL A 29 -14.46 -7.34 -26.82
C VAL A 29 -14.49 -6.37 -25.64
N ASN A 30 -13.44 -6.29 -24.83
CA ASN A 30 -13.32 -5.35 -23.72
C ASN A 30 -13.22 -3.91 -24.18
N LYS A 31 -12.57 -3.60 -25.29
CA LYS A 31 -12.57 -2.25 -25.89
C LYS A 31 -13.95 -1.88 -26.42
N ARG A 32 -14.64 -2.78 -27.11
CA ARG A 32 -16.02 -2.56 -27.59
C ARG A 32 -16.98 -2.39 -26.43
N LEU A 33 -16.88 -3.24 -25.40
CA LEU A 33 -17.64 -3.11 -24.16
C LEU A 33 -17.28 -1.80 -23.46
N TYR A 34 -16.01 -1.45 -23.31
CA TYR A 34 -15.57 -0.18 -22.75
C TYR A 34 -16.20 1.00 -23.49
N HIS A 35 -16.19 1.03 -24.83
CA HIS A 35 -16.83 2.08 -25.61
C HIS A 35 -18.35 2.12 -25.48
N LEU A 36 -19.03 0.97 -25.45
CA LEU A 36 -20.48 0.85 -25.25
C LEU A 36 -20.91 1.27 -23.85
N VAL A 37 -20.08 0.93 -22.87
CA VAL A 37 -20.31 1.12 -21.44
C VAL A 37 -19.92 2.54 -21.02
N HIS A 38 -18.89 3.15 -21.63
CA HIS A 38 -18.48 4.55 -21.38
C HIS A 38 -19.52 5.57 -21.88
N LYS A 39 -20.36 5.22 -22.87
CA LYS A 39 -21.54 6.02 -23.23
C LYS A 39 -22.64 6.01 -22.16
N ASN A 40 -22.60 5.08 -21.21
CA ASN A 40 -23.59 4.94 -20.13
C ASN A 40 -22.95 5.24 -18.77
N SER A 41 -23.24 6.40 -18.21
CA SER A 41 -22.65 6.96 -16.97
C SER A 41 -22.96 6.20 -15.66
N ARG A 42 -23.44 4.95 -15.72
CA ARG A 42 -23.85 4.15 -14.54
C ARG A 42 -23.40 2.69 -14.63
N ILE A 43 -22.09 2.49 -14.70
CA ILE A 43 -21.49 1.15 -14.74
C ILE A 43 -21.44 0.60 -13.31
N ARG A 44 -22.24 -0.43 -13.01
CA ARG A 44 -22.15 -1.14 -11.73
C ARG A 44 -20.94 -2.09 -11.75
N ARG A 45 -19.79 -1.61 -11.28
CA ARG A 45 -18.56 -2.42 -11.20
C ARG A 45 -18.73 -3.68 -10.32
N PHE A 46 -18.09 -4.78 -10.72
CA PHE A 46 -18.07 -6.05 -9.99
C PHE A 46 -17.13 -5.96 -8.78
N PRO A 47 -17.62 -6.17 -7.55
CA PRO A 47 -16.78 -6.14 -6.37
C PRO A 47 -15.78 -7.30 -6.38
N ILE A 48 -14.51 -6.99 -6.15
CA ILE A 48 -13.44 -7.98 -5.99
C ILE A 48 -12.65 -7.68 -4.72
N LYS A 49 -12.16 -8.74 -4.07
CA LYS A 49 -11.38 -8.68 -2.84
C LYS A 49 -10.03 -8.04 -3.08
N LYS A 50 -9.34 -8.49 -4.12
CA LYS A 50 -7.95 -8.13 -4.40
C LYS A 50 -7.69 -8.06 -5.90
N LEU A 51 -6.85 -7.12 -6.31
CA LEU A 51 -6.23 -7.05 -7.63
C LEU A 51 -4.72 -6.90 -7.43
N GLU A 52 -3.92 -7.73 -8.09
CA GLU A 52 -2.46 -7.57 -8.14
C GLU A 52 -2.04 -7.25 -9.57
N LEU A 53 -1.17 -6.25 -9.70
CA LEU A 53 -0.56 -5.83 -10.95
C LEU A 53 0.94 -6.10 -10.86
N LEU A 54 1.43 -7.05 -11.65
CA LEU A 54 2.81 -7.49 -11.61
C LEU A 54 3.49 -7.31 -12.96
N ASP A 55 4.68 -6.72 -12.98
CA ASP A 55 5.53 -6.72 -14.18
C ASP A 55 6.33 -8.01 -14.27
N VAL A 56 6.13 -8.76 -15.37
CA VAL A 56 6.90 -9.97 -15.68
C VAL A 56 7.48 -9.84 -17.08
N LYS A 57 8.78 -9.50 -17.15
CA LYS A 57 9.52 -9.26 -18.41
C LYS A 57 8.86 -8.16 -19.25
N GLU A 58 8.19 -8.52 -20.34
CA GLU A 58 7.51 -7.58 -21.24
C GLU A 58 6.00 -7.49 -21.01
N HIS A 59 5.47 -8.22 -20.03
CA HIS A 59 4.04 -8.31 -19.76
C HIS A 59 3.68 -7.67 -18.41
N VAL A 60 2.49 -7.09 -18.34
CA VAL A 60 1.78 -6.91 -17.08
C VAL A 60 0.91 -8.14 -16.84
N CYS A 61 1.16 -8.83 -15.75
CA CYS A 61 0.29 -9.87 -15.21
C CYS A 61 -0.73 -9.23 -14.27
N ILE A 62 -1.99 -9.55 -14.47
CA ILE A 62 -3.11 -9.06 -13.68
C ILE A 62 -3.73 -10.27 -13.03
N HIS A 63 -3.72 -10.28 -11.70
CA HIS A 63 -4.36 -11.32 -10.92
C HIS A 63 -5.59 -10.73 -10.22
N ILE A 64 -6.71 -11.42 -10.28
CA ILE A 64 -8.00 -10.98 -9.74
C ILE A 64 -8.50 -12.01 -8.74
N TRP A 65 -8.78 -11.60 -7.49
CA TRP A 65 -9.39 -12.46 -6.46
C TRP A 65 -10.79 -11.97 -6.13
N THR A 66 -11.77 -12.86 -6.21
CA THR A 66 -13.19 -12.56 -5.91
C THR A 66 -13.61 -13.17 -4.57
N ASP A 67 -14.61 -12.56 -3.93
CA ASP A 67 -15.16 -13.03 -2.64
C ASP A 67 -16.15 -14.21 -2.78
N VAL A 68 -16.48 -14.65 -4.00
CA VAL A 68 -17.59 -15.60 -4.23
C VAL A 68 -17.12 -16.92 -4.83
N MET A 69 -17.14 -17.93 -3.96
CA MET A 69 -17.28 -19.34 -4.31
C MET A 69 -18.64 -19.59 -4.97
N ARG A 70 -18.69 -19.84 -6.29
CA ARG A 70 -19.83 -20.58 -6.87
C ARG A 70 -19.73 -22.09 -6.62
N HIS A 71 -18.55 -22.64 -6.29
CA HIS A 71 -18.35 -24.09 -6.08
C HIS A 71 -17.25 -24.45 -5.03
N GLY A 72 -17.45 -24.08 -3.76
CA GLY A 72 -16.67 -24.61 -2.61
C GLY A 72 -15.17 -24.24 -2.49
N ASN A 73 -14.82 -23.40 -1.52
CA ASN A 73 -13.52 -23.50 -0.82
C ASN A 73 -12.21 -23.04 -1.50
N LYS A 74 -12.19 -22.33 -2.62
CA LYS A 74 -10.96 -21.82 -3.27
C LYS A 74 -11.14 -20.40 -3.81
N GLU A 75 -10.36 -19.45 -3.29
CA GLU A 75 -10.18 -18.14 -3.91
C GLU A 75 -9.92 -18.34 -5.42
N CYS A 76 -10.82 -17.83 -6.27
CA CYS A 76 -10.63 -17.92 -7.70
C CYS A 76 -9.69 -16.78 -8.11
N ALA A 77 -8.46 -17.14 -8.47
CA ALA A 77 -7.49 -16.24 -9.07
C ALA A 77 -7.64 -16.31 -10.59
N THR A 78 -8.23 -15.29 -11.19
CA THR A 78 -8.19 -15.16 -12.66
C THR A 78 -6.90 -14.45 -13.05
N PHE A 79 -6.28 -14.96 -14.11
CA PHE A 79 -5.00 -14.52 -14.61
C PHE A 79 -5.16 -13.93 -16.02
N CYS A 80 -4.68 -12.70 -16.25
CA CYS A 80 -4.49 -12.21 -17.61
C CYS A 80 -3.15 -11.50 -17.78
N LYS A 81 -2.59 -11.59 -19.00
CA LYS A 81 -1.34 -10.93 -19.41
C LYS A 81 -1.62 -9.92 -20.49
N THR A 82 -0.96 -8.77 -20.45
CA THR A 82 -0.91 -7.86 -21.60
C THR A 82 0.52 -7.41 -21.86
N THR A 83 0.95 -7.44 -23.12
CA THR A 83 2.18 -6.77 -23.58
C THR A 83 1.98 -5.26 -23.71
N HIS A 84 0.74 -4.82 -23.87
CA HIS A 84 0.37 -3.41 -24.04
C HIS A 84 -0.05 -2.80 -22.71
N HIS A 85 0.91 -2.21 -22.02
CA HIS A 85 0.72 -1.51 -20.74
C HIS A 85 -0.35 -0.40 -20.83
N SER A 86 -0.45 0.29 -21.97
CA SER A 86 -1.48 1.29 -22.23
C SER A 86 -2.92 0.75 -22.25
N GLN A 87 -3.08 -0.57 -22.39
CA GLN A 87 -4.38 -1.24 -22.41
C GLN A 87 -4.76 -1.84 -21.06
N LEU A 88 -3.89 -1.73 -20.04
CA LEU A 88 -4.13 -2.26 -18.69
C LEU A 88 -5.54 -1.93 -18.19
N PHE A 89 -5.95 -0.67 -18.34
CA PHE A 89 -7.25 -0.24 -17.83
C PHE A 89 -8.43 -0.97 -18.47
N HIS A 90 -8.33 -1.37 -19.74
CA HIS A 90 -9.39 -2.14 -20.42
C HIS A 90 -9.61 -3.52 -19.82
N PHE A 91 -8.64 -4.07 -19.08
CA PHE A 91 -8.77 -5.35 -18.40
C PHE A 91 -9.37 -5.23 -17.00
N ILE A 92 -9.30 -4.04 -16.38
CA ILE A 92 -9.63 -3.86 -14.97
C ILE A 92 -10.81 -2.91 -14.70
N TYR A 93 -11.28 -2.16 -15.71
CA TYR A 93 -12.29 -1.11 -15.54
C TYR A 93 -13.62 -1.61 -14.94
N LEU A 94 -13.99 -2.87 -15.20
CA LEU A 94 -15.22 -3.48 -14.70
C LEU A 94 -15.17 -3.80 -13.20
N PHE A 95 -13.99 -3.81 -12.57
CA PHE A 95 -13.82 -4.23 -11.19
C PHE A 95 -13.84 -3.07 -10.20
N LYS A 96 -14.58 -3.25 -9.11
CA LYS A 96 -14.56 -2.43 -7.90
C LYS A 96 -13.63 -3.10 -6.91
N VAL A 97 -12.40 -2.61 -6.86
CA VAL A 97 -11.31 -3.24 -6.12
C VAL A 97 -11.32 -2.77 -4.67
N HIS A 98 -11.26 -3.72 -3.73
CA HIS A 98 -11.05 -3.45 -2.31
C HIS A 98 -9.56 -3.33 -1.96
N SER A 99 -8.73 -4.33 -2.30
CA SER A 99 -7.28 -4.30 -2.13
C SER A 99 -6.55 -4.25 -3.46
N LEU A 100 -5.68 -3.26 -3.65
CA LEU A 100 -4.81 -3.13 -4.82
C LEU A 100 -3.37 -3.41 -4.42
N VAL A 101 -2.70 -4.30 -5.15
CA VAL A 101 -1.28 -4.55 -5.00
C VAL A 101 -0.57 -4.21 -6.31
N ILE A 102 0.58 -3.56 -6.19
CA ILE A 102 1.44 -3.18 -7.30
C ILE A 102 2.83 -3.73 -7.02
N ASP A 103 3.31 -4.60 -7.90
CA ASP A 103 4.67 -5.14 -7.91
C ASP A 103 5.30 -4.82 -9.27
N GLY A 104 5.93 -3.65 -9.33
CA GLY A 104 6.50 -3.11 -10.55
C GLY A 104 8.00 -3.34 -10.61
N ARG A 105 8.46 -4.25 -11.47
CA ARG A 105 9.89 -4.46 -11.75
C ARG A 105 10.44 -3.59 -12.89
N SER A 106 9.57 -2.85 -13.58
CA SER A 106 9.95 -1.96 -14.67
C SER A 106 9.16 -0.65 -14.66
N ASN A 107 9.71 0.39 -15.29
CA ASN A 107 9.01 1.68 -15.43
C ASN A 107 7.85 1.66 -16.44
N LYS A 108 7.61 0.54 -17.14
CA LYS A 108 6.46 0.45 -18.06
C LYS A 108 5.13 0.46 -17.31
N LEU A 109 5.08 -0.14 -16.11
CA LEU A 109 3.88 -0.11 -15.24
C LEU A 109 3.53 1.30 -14.78
N ARG A 110 4.53 2.17 -14.54
CA ARG A 110 4.34 3.58 -14.17
C ARG A 110 3.36 4.29 -15.09
N ASN A 111 3.57 4.15 -16.40
CA ASN A 111 2.74 4.82 -17.40
C ASN A 111 1.33 4.23 -17.47
N ALA A 112 1.20 2.92 -17.27
CA ALA A 112 -0.10 2.27 -17.19
C ALA A 112 -0.91 2.77 -15.99
N LEU A 113 -0.28 2.89 -14.81
CA LEU A 113 -0.93 3.37 -13.59
C LEU A 113 -1.35 4.84 -13.66
N LYS A 114 -0.63 5.68 -14.43
CA LYS A 114 -1.05 7.05 -14.76
C LYS A 114 -2.37 7.10 -15.53
N SER A 115 -2.64 6.10 -16.38
CA SER A 115 -3.85 6.05 -17.21
C SER A 115 -5.12 5.62 -16.46
N ILE A 116 -4.98 5.05 -15.25
CA ILE A 116 -6.12 4.62 -14.45
C ILE A 116 -6.90 5.88 -13.97
N PRO A 117 -8.22 5.96 -14.09
CA PRO A 117 -8.96 7.12 -13.61
C PRO A 117 -9.07 7.16 -12.08
N THR A 118 -9.12 8.36 -11.50
CA THR A 118 -9.33 8.55 -10.05
C THR A 118 -10.62 7.88 -9.56
N TRP A 119 -11.72 7.99 -10.32
CA TRP A 119 -13.00 7.36 -9.96
C TRP A 119 -12.92 5.84 -9.79
N TRP A 120 -11.96 5.20 -10.47
CA TRP A 120 -11.74 3.77 -10.34
C TRP A 120 -11.05 3.44 -9.01
N LEU A 121 -10.08 4.28 -8.62
CA LEU A 121 -9.29 4.17 -7.39
C LEU A 121 -10.10 4.49 -6.12
N ASP A 122 -11.20 5.23 -6.21
CA ASP A 122 -12.03 5.63 -5.06
C ASP A 122 -12.56 4.45 -4.21
N SER A 123 -12.65 3.24 -4.79
CA SER A 123 -13.09 2.05 -4.06
C SER A 123 -11.98 1.35 -3.29
N VAL A 124 -10.72 1.63 -3.61
CA VAL A 124 -9.55 0.97 -3.00
C VAL A 124 -9.47 1.37 -1.54
N LYS A 125 -9.41 0.36 -0.67
CA LYS A 125 -9.29 0.51 0.78
C LYS A 125 -7.93 0.09 1.32
N ILE A 126 -7.24 -0.77 0.57
CA ILE A 126 -5.91 -1.26 0.93
C ILE A 126 -5.03 -1.11 -0.30
N LEU A 127 -3.94 -0.37 -0.18
CA LEU A 127 -2.89 -0.25 -1.20
C LEU A 127 -1.61 -0.91 -0.69
N ASN A 128 -1.08 -1.85 -1.46
CA ASN A 128 0.22 -2.47 -1.21
C ASN A 128 1.12 -2.25 -2.41
N ILE A 129 2.21 -1.51 -2.23
CA ILE A 129 3.24 -1.32 -3.25
C ILE A 129 4.44 -2.15 -2.78
N LYS A 130 4.76 -3.23 -3.49
CA LYS A 130 5.72 -4.26 -3.08
C LYS A 130 6.90 -4.36 -4.03
N GLU A 131 8.09 -4.57 -3.47
CA GLU A 131 9.34 -4.90 -4.20
C GLU A 131 9.54 -4.07 -5.49
N THR A 132 9.05 -2.84 -5.48
CA THR A 132 8.84 -2.12 -6.73
C THR A 132 10.12 -1.37 -7.10
N GLN A 133 10.69 -1.75 -8.24
CA GLN A 133 11.71 -0.96 -8.96
C GLN A 133 11.06 0.08 -9.89
N CYS A 134 9.74 0.05 -10.04
CA CYS A 134 9.00 1.06 -10.77
C CYS A 134 9.07 2.39 -10.01
N ASP A 135 9.73 3.38 -10.60
CA ASP A 135 9.83 4.76 -10.11
C ASP A 135 8.45 5.43 -10.22
N LEU A 136 7.57 5.10 -9.28
CA LEU A 136 6.25 5.68 -9.21
C LEU A 136 6.36 7.12 -8.76
N ASP A 137 5.63 7.99 -9.46
CA ASP A 137 5.38 9.34 -8.96
C ASP A 137 4.40 9.23 -7.78
N MET A 138 4.95 8.92 -6.62
CA MET A 138 4.19 8.57 -5.41
C MET A 138 3.29 9.71 -4.99
N LEU A 139 3.75 10.96 -5.07
CA LEU A 139 2.94 12.11 -4.73
C LEU A 139 1.67 12.19 -5.60
N ASN A 140 1.83 12.15 -6.93
CA ASN A 140 0.67 12.21 -7.83
C ASN A 140 -0.23 10.98 -7.73
N PHE A 141 0.35 9.80 -7.47
CA PHE A 141 -0.40 8.57 -7.34
C PHE A 141 -1.23 8.55 -6.05
N MET A 142 -0.62 8.91 -4.91
CA MET A 142 -1.29 8.93 -3.61
C MET A 142 -2.36 10.01 -3.51
N ARG A 143 -2.19 11.16 -4.17
CA ARG A 143 -3.26 12.17 -4.32
C ARG A 143 -4.55 11.61 -4.93
N ARG A 144 -4.44 10.64 -5.84
CA ARG A 144 -5.60 9.94 -6.45
C ARG A 144 -6.19 8.85 -5.56
N LEU A 145 -5.47 8.48 -4.49
CA LEU A 145 -5.83 7.49 -3.47
C LEU A 145 -6.02 8.12 -2.08
N ARG A 146 -6.25 9.44 -2.00
CA ARG A 146 -6.36 10.20 -0.74
C ARG A 146 -7.32 9.63 0.32
N ASN A 147 -8.32 8.87 -0.10
CA ASN A 147 -9.32 8.25 0.77
C ASN A 147 -8.99 6.79 1.15
N CYS A 148 -7.82 6.28 0.76
CA CYS A 148 -7.35 4.94 1.09
C CYS A 148 -6.88 4.91 2.56
N PRO A 149 -7.51 4.14 3.45
CA PRO A 149 -7.13 4.09 4.85
C PRO A 149 -5.90 3.24 5.15
N GLU A 150 -5.51 2.34 4.25
CA GLU A 150 -4.38 1.45 4.47
C GLU A 150 -3.42 1.50 3.29
N VAL A 151 -2.16 1.79 3.61
CA VAL A 151 -1.07 1.97 2.65
C VAL A 151 0.16 1.26 3.19
N SER A 152 0.65 0.26 2.46
CA SER A 152 1.95 -0.35 2.68
C SER A 152 2.82 -0.10 1.45
N ILE A 153 4.03 0.40 1.65
CA ILE A 153 5.00 0.73 0.60
C ILE A 153 6.32 0.03 0.96
N ASP A 154 6.86 -0.69 -0.02
CA ASP A 154 8.14 -1.39 0.03
C ASP A 154 8.95 -0.96 -1.20
N PRO A 155 9.60 0.23 -1.15
CA PRO A 155 10.17 0.86 -2.32
C PRO A 155 11.64 0.45 -2.52
N HIS A 156 11.99 0.07 -3.75
CA HIS A 156 13.40 -0.04 -4.17
C HIS A 156 13.91 1.23 -4.88
N TYR A 157 13.10 2.29 -4.94
CA TYR A 157 13.46 3.61 -5.47
C TYR A 157 13.37 4.66 -4.37
N THR A 158 14.01 5.80 -4.58
CA THR A 158 14.07 6.87 -3.58
C THR A 158 12.75 7.63 -3.45
N ILE A 159 12.26 7.76 -2.21
CA ILE A 159 11.14 8.62 -1.85
C ILE A 159 11.69 9.71 -0.95
N ASN A 160 12.12 10.81 -1.57
CA ASN A 160 12.81 11.90 -0.86
C ASN A 160 11.95 12.58 0.21
N TYR A 161 10.63 12.62 0.03
CA TYR A 161 9.71 13.35 0.90
C TYR A 161 8.44 12.54 1.16
N ILE A 162 8.53 11.54 2.04
CA ILE A 162 7.34 10.77 2.43
C ILE A 162 6.29 11.65 3.11
N SER A 163 6.71 12.69 3.84
CA SER A 163 5.85 13.71 4.44
C SER A 163 4.90 14.34 3.42
N ASP A 164 5.41 14.74 2.24
CA ASP A 164 4.60 15.33 1.17
C ASP A 164 3.57 14.32 0.63
N VAL A 165 3.99 13.06 0.48
CA VAL A 165 3.11 11.98 0.04
C VAL A 165 1.99 11.72 1.05
N LEU A 166 2.31 11.76 2.34
CA LEU A 166 1.35 11.55 3.43
C LEU A 166 0.39 12.74 3.57
N LEU A 167 0.82 13.97 3.32
CA LEU A 167 -0.02 15.17 3.37
C LEU A 167 -1.22 15.13 2.41
N GLU A 168 -1.08 14.41 1.30
CA GLU A 168 -2.17 14.20 0.33
C GLU A 168 -3.27 13.25 0.82
N MET A 169 -3.04 12.54 1.92
CA MET A 169 -3.97 11.57 2.48
C MET A 169 -4.99 12.23 3.41
N ASN A 170 -6.24 11.77 3.35
CA ASN A 170 -7.35 12.26 4.18
C ASN A 170 -7.88 11.23 5.17
N SER A 171 -7.61 9.94 4.94
CA SER A 171 -8.24 8.86 5.71
C SER A 171 -7.27 7.80 6.20
N LEU A 172 -5.96 8.07 6.14
CA LEU A 172 -4.93 7.11 6.51
C LEU A 172 -5.10 6.66 7.97
N LYS A 173 -5.16 5.35 8.18
CA LYS A 173 -5.23 4.68 9.48
C LYS A 173 -4.09 3.69 9.67
N HIS A 174 -3.61 3.11 8.58
CA HIS A 174 -2.55 2.11 8.57
C HIS A 174 -1.47 2.55 7.60
N LEU A 175 -0.26 2.75 8.11
CA LEU A 175 0.93 3.04 7.32
C LEU A 175 1.95 1.92 7.52
N GLY A 176 2.42 1.34 6.42
CA GLY A 176 3.58 0.44 6.40
C GLY A 176 4.64 0.99 5.45
N LEU A 177 5.85 1.20 5.95
CA LEU A 177 7.05 1.51 5.17
C LEU A 177 8.03 0.37 5.41
N LYS A 178 8.09 -0.58 4.47
CA LYS A 178 8.89 -1.81 4.56
C LYS A 178 10.16 -1.67 3.73
N ASN A 179 11.27 -2.25 4.20
CA ASN A 179 12.60 -2.15 3.55
C ASN A 179 12.94 -0.73 3.05
N ALA A 180 12.57 0.30 3.82
CA ALA A 180 12.40 1.65 3.32
C ALA A 180 13.72 2.45 3.28
N ARG A 181 14.84 1.80 2.91
CA ARG A 181 16.23 2.35 2.97
C ARG A 181 16.44 3.62 2.16
N THR A 182 15.52 3.90 1.27
CA THR A 182 15.53 5.02 0.34
C THR A 182 14.49 6.10 0.72
N VAL A 183 13.86 5.95 1.88
CA VAL A 183 12.85 6.86 2.43
C VAL A 183 13.44 7.55 3.65
N LEU A 184 13.41 8.89 3.63
CA LEU A 184 13.70 9.70 4.81
C LEU A 184 12.46 9.75 5.69
N PHE A 185 12.58 9.29 6.94
CA PHE A 185 11.54 9.32 7.95
C PHE A 185 12.03 10.17 9.12
N ASP A 186 11.60 11.43 9.16
CA ASP A 186 12.13 12.50 10.02
C ASP A 186 11.07 13.10 10.95
N ASP A 187 11.46 14.12 11.72
CA ASP A 187 10.57 14.83 12.64
C ASP A 187 9.36 15.46 11.91
N ASN A 188 9.54 15.96 10.69
CA ASN A 188 8.45 16.49 9.88
C ASN A 188 7.43 15.40 9.51
N THR A 189 7.92 14.18 9.27
CA THR A 189 7.06 13.03 8.99
C THR A 189 6.15 12.73 10.18
N LEU A 190 6.67 12.81 11.41
CA LEU A 190 5.87 12.67 12.62
C LEU A 190 4.81 13.78 12.74
N ASP A 191 5.15 15.04 12.44
CA ASP A 191 4.20 16.16 12.46
C ASP A 191 3.02 15.97 11.49
N VAL A 192 3.32 15.47 10.30
CA VAL A 192 2.28 15.11 9.32
C VAL A 192 1.39 13.99 9.86
N LEU A 193 1.97 12.97 10.51
CA LEU A 193 1.21 11.87 11.11
C LEU A 193 0.32 12.36 12.27
N VAL A 194 0.79 13.28 13.12
CA VAL A 194 -0.07 13.93 14.15
C VAL A 194 -1.26 14.59 13.46
N SER A 195 -1.01 15.39 12.44
CA SER A 195 -2.06 16.11 11.70
C SER A 195 -3.09 15.16 11.08
N LEU A 196 -2.64 14.07 10.46
CA LEU A 196 -3.50 13.04 9.88
C LEU A 196 -4.31 12.30 10.95
N SER A 197 -3.67 11.97 12.06
CA SER A 197 -4.30 11.27 13.19
C SER A 197 -5.48 12.07 13.75
N ASN A 198 -5.32 13.38 13.85
CA ASN A 198 -6.33 14.30 14.38
C ASN A 198 -7.50 14.54 13.42
N ARG A 199 -7.27 14.40 12.10
CA ARG A 199 -8.33 14.42 11.07
C ARG A 199 -9.14 13.12 11.06
N SER A 200 -8.58 12.01 11.56
CA SER A 200 -9.25 10.70 11.59
C SER A 200 -10.23 10.62 12.77
N ASP A 201 -11.48 10.23 12.50
CA ASP A 201 -12.49 10.02 13.55
C ASP A 201 -12.03 8.99 14.59
N THR A 202 -11.28 7.98 14.16
CA THR A 202 -10.82 6.88 15.01
C THR A 202 -9.34 6.98 15.38
N GLY A 203 -8.60 7.97 14.86
CA GLY A 203 -7.14 8.02 14.98
C GLY A 203 -6.41 7.02 14.09
N LEU A 204 -5.08 6.96 14.24
CA LEU A 204 -4.19 5.98 13.62
C LEU A 204 -4.34 4.61 14.29
N LYS A 205 -4.33 3.56 13.48
CA LYS A 205 -4.49 2.16 13.91
C LYS A 205 -3.19 1.38 13.85
N SER A 206 -2.39 1.55 12.80
CA SER A 206 -1.05 0.97 12.78
C SER A 206 -0.02 1.79 12.05
N ILE A 207 1.22 1.74 12.55
CA ILE A 207 2.40 2.32 11.90
C ILE A 207 3.50 1.27 11.96
N GLU A 208 4.02 0.88 10.81
CA GLU A 208 5.17 -0.01 10.70
C GLU A 208 6.22 0.68 9.84
N VAL A 209 7.39 0.97 10.39
CA VAL A 209 8.53 1.55 9.68
C VAL A 209 9.74 0.66 9.94
N SER A 210 10.23 0.02 8.89
CA SER A 210 11.42 -0.83 8.94
C SER A 210 12.45 -0.38 7.91
N ASP A 211 13.73 -0.43 8.29
CA ASP A 211 14.86 -0.17 7.40
C ASP A 211 14.89 1.24 6.78
N ALA A 212 14.16 2.22 7.33
CA ALA A 212 14.15 3.60 6.84
C ALA A 212 15.43 4.37 7.20
N VAL A 213 15.75 5.43 6.43
CA VAL A 213 16.71 6.44 6.91
C VAL A 213 15.98 7.33 7.89
N THR A 214 16.32 7.23 9.17
CA THR A 214 15.61 7.97 10.23
C THR A 214 16.49 9.09 10.78
N SER A 215 15.91 10.28 10.95
CA SER A 215 16.53 11.41 11.65
C SER A 215 15.58 11.96 12.71
N ILE A 216 14.82 11.07 13.34
CA ILE A 216 13.85 11.42 14.38
C ILE A 216 14.58 11.71 15.67
N THR A 217 14.20 12.78 16.34
CA THR A 217 14.68 13.09 17.69
C THR A 217 13.80 12.43 18.76
N THR A 218 14.40 12.07 19.91
CA THR A 218 13.64 11.48 21.04
C THR A 218 12.49 12.37 21.47
N ASN A 219 12.75 13.68 21.60
CA ASN A 219 11.73 14.66 21.95
C ASN A 219 10.57 14.66 20.97
N LYS A 220 10.85 14.52 19.67
CA LYS A 220 9.78 14.49 18.68
C LYS A 220 8.96 13.21 18.73
N LEU A 221 9.60 12.07 18.97
CA LEU A 221 8.88 10.83 19.18
C LEU A 221 7.96 10.92 20.41
N ILE A 222 8.46 11.47 21.52
CA ILE A 222 7.67 11.69 22.75
C ILE A 222 6.48 12.63 22.48
N GLU A 223 6.72 13.74 21.77
CA GLU A 223 5.66 14.66 21.36
C GLU A 223 4.60 13.95 20.52
N PHE A 224 5.02 13.17 19.51
CA PHE A 224 4.13 12.39 18.66
C PHE A 224 3.27 11.42 19.49
N LEU A 225 3.87 10.65 20.40
CA LEU A 225 3.16 9.70 21.26
C LEU A 225 2.13 10.39 22.18
N SER A 226 2.42 11.62 22.59
CA SER A 226 1.57 12.40 23.50
C SER A 226 0.44 13.14 22.78
N THR A 227 0.66 13.58 21.54
CA THR A 227 -0.24 14.50 20.83
C THR A 227 -1.07 13.85 19.73
N ALA A 228 -0.61 12.74 19.15
CA ALA A 228 -1.34 12.05 18.10
C ALA A 228 -2.56 11.30 18.66
N LYS A 229 -3.61 11.22 17.83
CA LYS A 229 -4.82 10.48 18.12
C LYS A 229 -4.70 9.05 17.62
N PHE A 230 -4.84 8.09 18.52
CA PHE A 230 -4.74 6.66 18.20
C PHE A 230 -6.07 5.94 18.45
N ALA A 231 -6.30 4.87 17.68
CA ALA A 231 -7.42 3.97 17.90
C ALA A 231 -7.17 3.06 19.12
N ALA A 232 -8.25 2.53 19.70
CA ALA A 232 -8.16 1.46 20.69
C ALA A 232 -7.47 0.24 20.07
N ASN A 233 -6.41 -0.26 20.72
CA ASN A 233 -5.50 -1.30 20.19
C ASN A 233 -4.63 -0.85 19.00
N CYS A 234 -4.20 0.41 18.96
CA CYS A 234 -3.20 0.84 17.99
C CYS A 234 -1.89 0.06 18.17
N THR A 235 -1.29 -0.36 17.05
CA THR A 235 0.03 -1.00 17.00
C THR A 235 1.05 -0.11 16.31
N MET A 236 2.21 0.06 16.92
CA MET A 236 3.33 0.75 16.26
C MET A 236 4.56 -0.13 16.30
N LYS A 237 5.35 -0.04 15.24
CA LYS A 237 6.65 -0.68 15.08
C LYS A 237 7.55 0.28 14.33
N PHE A 238 8.64 0.70 14.97
CA PHE A 238 9.72 1.44 14.34
C PHE A 238 10.99 0.63 14.52
N GLU A 239 11.78 0.41 13.47
CA GLU A 239 13.07 -0.28 13.55
C GLU A 239 14.21 0.66 13.18
N GLY A 240 15.34 0.53 13.89
CA GLY A 240 16.58 1.26 13.58
C GLY A 240 16.57 2.74 13.95
N LEU A 241 15.72 3.15 14.92
CA LEU A 241 15.72 4.51 15.42
C LEU A 241 16.98 4.78 16.26
N ASP A 242 17.67 5.89 15.97
CA ASP A 242 18.78 6.40 16.78
C ASP A 242 18.22 7.41 17.80
N LEU A 243 17.93 6.93 19.02
CA LEU A 243 17.28 7.72 20.07
C LEU A 243 18.12 7.78 21.34
N GLU A 244 17.95 8.86 22.09
CA GLU A 244 18.42 8.99 23.46
C GLU A 244 17.60 8.10 24.41
N GLU A 245 18.09 6.88 24.60
CA GLU A 245 17.42 5.80 25.33
C GLU A 245 16.95 6.19 26.74
N ASN A 246 17.74 6.98 27.48
CA ASN A 246 17.41 7.38 28.86
C ASN A 246 16.15 8.26 28.95
N GLU A 247 15.99 9.22 28.03
CA GLU A 247 14.82 10.10 28.01
C GLU A 247 13.56 9.34 27.60
N LEU A 248 13.70 8.46 26.59
CA LEU A 248 12.62 7.59 26.16
C LEU A 248 12.17 6.67 27.31
N LEU A 249 13.09 5.97 27.95
CA LEU A 249 12.81 5.07 29.08
C LEU A 249 12.08 5.81 30.21
N LYS A 250 12.58 6.97 30.62
CA LYS A 250 11.96 7.78 31.66
C LYS A 250 10.51 8.14 31.30
N PHE A 251 10.27 8.58 30.06
CA PHE A 251 8.91 8.84 29.58
C PHE A 251 8.03 7.58 29.60
N LEU A 252 8.54 6.43 29.13
CA LEU A 252 7.80 5.18 29.12
C LEU A 252 7.42 4.70 30.53
N GLU A 253 8.34 4.83 31.48
CA GLU A 253 8.11 4.50 32.90
C GLU A 253 7.04 5.40 33.51
N GLU A 254 7.07 6.70 33.21
CA GLU A 254 6.07 7.67 33.68
C GLU A 254 4.67 7.40 33.11
N GLN A 255 4.57 6.86 31.89
CA GLN A 255 3.29 6.62 31.19
C GLN A 255 2.66 5.23 31.42
N GLY A 256 3.42 4.25 31.93
CA GLY A 256 2.90 2.98 32.43
C GLY A 256 3.21 1.72 31.61
N SER A 257 3.36 0.62 32.35
CA SER A 257 3.53 -0.79 31.97
C SER A 257 4.41 -1.08 30.73
N LEU A 258 5.72 -0.88 30.89
CA LEU A 258 6.73 -1.58 30.09
C LEU A 258 6.57 -3.11 30.32
N LYS A 259 6.27 -3.86 29.26
CA LYS A 259 5.96 -5.30 29.31
C LYS A 259 7.16 -6.18 29.03
N ALA A 260 8.08 -5.71 28.18
CA ALA A 260 9.34 -6.40 27.89
C ALA A 260 10.35 -5.40 27.31
N SER A 261 11.55 -5.38 27.88
CA SER A 261 12.76 -4.88 27.23
C SER A 261 13.65 -6.09 26.91
N ALA A 262 13.79 -6.41 25.63
CA ALA A 262 14.97 -7.12 25.16
C ALA A 262 15.92 -6.06 24.60
N ALA A 263 17.23 -6.31 24.56
CA ALA A 263 18.20 -5.37 23.97
C ALA A 263 17.63 -4.78 22.67
N ASP A 264 17.47 -3.46 22.65
CA ASP A 264 17.00 -2.68 21.50
C ASP A 264 15.53 -2.87 21.10
N ASN A 265 14.68 -3.51 21.92
CA ASN A 265 13.26 -3.70 21.65
C ASN A 265 12.39 -3.45 22.88
N TYR A 266 11.63 -2.36 22.83
CA TYR A 266 10.72 -1.88 23.85
C TYR A 266 9.29 -2.22 23.50
N LYS A 267 8.63 -3.00 24.34
CA LYS A 267 7.20 -3.26 24.23
C LYS A 267 6.49 -2.72 25.47
N PHE A 268 5.59 -1.77 25.30
CA PHE A 268 4.88 -1.11 26.40
C PHE A 268 3.43 -0.79 26.02
N THR A 269 2.65 -0.38 27.02
CA THR A 269 1.28 0.08 26.81
C THR A 269 1.07 1.51 27.26
N LEU A 270 0.68 2.38 26.34
CA LEU A 270 0.29 3.76 26.64
C LEU A 270 -1.24 3.82 26.75
N GLY A 271 -1.78 3.66 27.97
CA GLY A 271 -3.22 3.47 28.17
C GLY A 271 -3.72 2.13 27.60
N ASP A 272 -4.65 2.14 26.64
CA ASP A 272 -5.22 0.97 25.95
C ASP A 272 -4.49 0.61 24.63
N ARG A 273 -3.29 1.14 24.44
CA ARG A 273 -2.52 1.07 23.18
C ARG A 273 -1.34 0.14 23.35
N GLU A 274 -1.02 -0.68 22.35
CA GLU A 274 0.15 -1.57 22.37
C GLU A 274 1.23 -1.02 21.45
N ILE A 275 2.33 -0.56 22.03
CA ILE A 275 3.40 0.09 21.28
C ILE A 275 4.64 -0.81 21.34
N THR A 276 5.21 -1.10 20.17
CA THR A 276 6.49 -1.79 20.02
C THR A 276 7.48 -0.84 19.36
N LEU A 277 8.56 -0.51 20.03
CA LEU A 277 9.66 0.27 19.46
C LEU A 277 10.88 -0.64 19.38
N SER A 278 11.51 -0.73 18.22
CA SER A 278 12.82 -1.35 18.06
C SER A 278 13.85 -0.23 17.88
N VAL A 279 14.61 0.02 18.94
CA VAL A 279 15.66 1.03 19.03
C VAL A 279 16.99 0.32 18.84
N GLY A 280 17.35 0.04 17.59
CA GLY A 280 18.66 -0.49 17.26
C GLY A 280 19.57 0.63 16.81
N ARG A 281 20.74 0.79 17.42
CA ARG A 281 21.87 1.40 16.70
C ARG A 281 22.00 0.61 15.41
N LYS A 282 22.06 1.27 14.26
CA LYS A 282 22.54 0.61 13.04
C LYS A 282 23.85 -0.06 13.42
N THR A 283 23.83 -1.38 13.60
CA THR A 283 25.05 -2.14 13.45
C THR A 283 25.45 -1.87 12.03
N ASP A 284 26.54 -1.15 11.85
CA ASP A 284 27.25 -1.13 10.58
C ASP A 284 27.49 -2.60 10.24
N SER A 285 26.58 -3.19 9.47
CA SER A 285 26.94 -4.21 8.52
C SER A 285 27.86 -3.49 7.55
N SER A 286 29.11 -3.38 7.98
CA SER A 286 30.25 -3.42 7.11
C SER A 286 30.02 -4.64 6.22
N ASP A 287 29.30 -4.40 5.13
CA ASP A 287 29.47 -5.18 3.92
C ASP A 287 30.94 -4.98 3.57
N SER A 288 31.75 -5.90 4.10
CA SER A 288 33.01 -6.29 3.50
C SER A 288 32.67 -6.69 2.07
N LEU A 289 32.68 -5.70 1.19
CA LEU A 289 32.93 -5.86 -0.23
C LEU A 289 34.35 -6.40 -0.35
N SER A 290 34.52 -7.69 -0.07
CA SER A 290 35.60 -8.46 -0.66
C SER A 290 35.29 -8.54 -2.15
N TYR A 291 35.85 -7.60 -2.91
CA TYR A 291 36.18 -7.85 -4.29
C TYR A 291 37.14 -9.05 -4.29
N ASN A 292 36.61 -10.22 -4.61
CA ASN A 292 37.43 -11.31 -5.09
C ASN A 292 37.46 -11.20 -6.61
N GLU A 293 38.68 -10.88 -7.07
CA GLU A 293 39.32 -10.96 -8.39
C GLU A 293 38.49 -11.53 -9.56
#